data_AF-A0ABD3TKG8-F1
#
_entry.id   AF-A0ABD3TKG8-F1
#
_cell.length_a   1.000
_cell.length_b   1.000
_cell.length_c   1.000
_cell.angle_alpha   90.00
_cell.angle_beta   90.00
_cell.angle_gamma   90.00
#
_symmetry.space_group_name_H-M   'P 1'
#
loop_
_entity.id
_entity.type
_entity.pdbx_description
1 polymer ?
#
loop_
_entity_poly.entity_id
_entity_poly.type
_entity_poly.pdbx_seq_one_letter_code
_entity_poly.pdbx_strand_id
1 'polypeptide(L)'
;MEVGRLGGQRMFMNGELAPPNLHAALEDLKGTKTPQSIIEKAEHIQSMGGIQYLETLMNDLPSLLQRNREILNESIRLLDDDEKYNHQSKEQFKERRSRRPSEERAKKMKSEALKYQTILDTAINADKIIQNKYNAHKNAITLLSNSVEIDKRFCQDKELRQCGTRTEQLLKNLVSGFCMYMELKENLQEETKFYKDLTPLLVRLQNNISDFCFARKKEKDDLMADLPRCITRQHKGPPPPCLSYQKPPGDKFKS
;
A
#
# COMPACT_ATOMS: atom_id res chain seq x y z
N MET A 1 -50.88 5.42 -30.51
CA MET A 1 -49.62 6.04 -30.06
C MET A 1 -48.49 5.04 -30.25
N GLU A 2 -47.97 4.90 -31.47
CA GLU A 2 -46.99 3.85 -31.78
C GLU A 2 -46.02 4.33 -32.87
N VAL A 3 -45.45 5.52 -32.66
CA VAL A 3 -44.39 6.07 -33.53
C VAL A 3 -43.13 6.42 -32.71
N GLY A 4 -43.22 6.43 -31.37
CA GLY A 4 -42.09 6.75 -30.48
C GLY A 4 -41.11 5.60 -30.19
N ARG A 5 -41.45 4.36 -30.54
CA ARG A 5 -40.65 3.19 -30.14
C ARG A 5 -39.61 2.75 -31.20
N LEU A 6 -39.82 3.12 -32.47
CA LEU A 6 -38.87 2.83 -33.57
C LEU A 6 -37.70 3.84 -33.64
N GLY A 7 -37.85 5.02 -33.06
CA GLY A 7 -36.76 6.00 -32.93
C GLY A 7 -35.73 5.60 -31.87
N GLY A 8 -36.17 5.00 -30.76
CA GLY A 8 -35.30 4.54 -29.68
C GLY A 8 -34.42 3.35 -30.07
N GLN A 9 -34.94 2.40 -30.86
CA GLN A 9 -34.17 1.23 -31.29
C GLN A 9 -33.09 1.53 -32.35
N ARG A 10 -33.25 2.62 -33.12
CA ARG A 10 -32.18 3.12 -34.02
C ARG A 10 -31.06 3.84 -33.28
N MET A 11 -31.32 4.41 -32.10
CA MET A 11 -30.28 5.03 -31.28
C MET A 11 -29.47 4.00 -30.49
N PHE A 12 -30.07 2.90 -30.05
CA PHE A 12 -29.33 1.83 -29.37
C PHE A 12 -28.44 0.99 -30.30
N MET A 13 -28.80 0.84 -31.57
CA MET A 13 -27.95 0.18 -32.58
C MET A 13 -26.84 1.08 -33.14
N ASN A 14 -26.85 2.37 -32.80
CA ASN A 14 -25.74 3.30 -33.07
C ASN A 14 -24.80 3.48 -31.85
N GLY A 15 -25.18 2.98 -30.67
CA GLY A 15 -24.35 3.04 -29.45
C GLY A 15 -23.35 1.89 -29.32
N GLU A 16 -23.53 0.81 -30.09
CA GLU A 16 -22.58 -0.29 -30.28
C GLU A 16 -21.89 -0.23 -31.65
N LEU A 17 -21.88 0.96 -32.28
CA LEU A 17 -21.11 1.20 -33.48
C LEU A 17 -19.63 1.05 -33.17
N ALA A 18 -19.06 -0.02 -33.73
CA ALA A 18 -17.64 -0.21 -33.94
C ALA A 18 -16.92 1.13 -34.14
N PRO A 19 -15.72 1.32 -33.56
CA PRO A 19 -15.04 2.60 -33.55
C PRO A 19 -15.04 3.20 -34.97
N PRO A 20 -15.47 4.47 -35.15
CA PRO A 20 -15.80 5.07 -36.45
C PRO A 20 -14.62 5.18 -37.43
N ASN A 21 -13.45 4.69 -37.05
CA ASN A 21 -12.27 4.55 -37.89
C ASN A 21 -12.08 3.15 -38.49
N LEU A 22 -12.96 2.17 -38.21
CA LEU A 22 -12.80 0.83 -38.77
C LEU A 22 -13.09 0.79 -40.28
N HIS A 23 -14.03 1.61 -40.77
CA HIS A 23 -14.36 1.67 -42.21
C HIS A 23 -13.30 2.44 -43.02
N ALA A 24 -12.83 3.58 -42.48
CA ALA A 24 -11.74 4.36 -43.09
C ALA A 24 -10.40 3.59 -43.09
N ALA A 25 -10.13 2.79 -42.06
CA ALA A 25 -8.93 1.93 -42.01
C ALA A 25 -8.97 0.77 -43.02
N LEU A 26 -10.16 0.34 -43.48
CA LEU A 26 -10.31 -0.70 -44.50
C LEU A 26 -10.22 -0.15 -45.93
N GLU A 27 -10.60 1.10 -46.18
CA GLU A 27 -10.47 1.73 -47.51
C GLU A 27 -9.02 2.03 -47.90
N ASP A 28 -8.13 2.28 -46.92
CA ASP A 28 -6.71 2.56 -47.14
C ASP A 28 -5.85 1.29 -47.38
N LEU A 29 -6.44 0.09 -47.33
CA LEU A 29 -5.76 -1.17 -47.70
C LEU A 29 -5.30 -1.23 -49.16
N LYS A 30 -5.68 -0.24 -49.99
CA LYS A 30 -5.16 -0.07 -51.35
C LYS A 30 -3.79 0.63 -51.38
N GLY A 31 -3.40 1.33 -50.31
CA GLY A 31 -2.14 2.05 -50.18
C GLY A 31 -0.93 1.17 -49.82
N THR A 32 0.27 1.65 -50.10
CA THR A 32 1.57 1.05 -49.71
C THR A 32 2.07 1.50 -48.34
N LYS A 33 1.32 2.35 -47.63
CA LYS A 33 1.74 3.02 -46.39
C LYS A 33 0.87 2.57 -45.21
N THR A 34 1.42 2.63 -44.00
CA THR A 34 0.69 2.36 -42.76
C THR A 34 -0.48 3.34 -42.62
N PRO A 35 -1.67 2.89 -42.14
CA PRO A 35 -2.82 3.77 -41.98
C PRO A 35 -2.53 4.93 -41.03
N GLN A 36 -2.95 6.14 -41.42
CA GLN A 36 -2.72 7.38 -40.65
C GLN A 36 -3.20 7.29 -39.20
N SER A 37 -4.34 6.64 -38.96
CA SER A 37 -4.90 6.42 -37.61
C SER A 37 -3.96 5.62 -36.67
N ILE A 38 -3.15 4.71 -37.21
CA ILE A 38 -2.17 3.97 -36.41
C ILE A 38 -0.95 4.83 -36.11
N ILE A 39 -0.52 5.64 -37.09
CA ILE A 39 0.58 6.58 -36.93
C ILE A 39 0.25 7.60 -35.84
N GLU A 40 -0.93 8.21 -35.88
CA GLU A 40 -1.40 9.15 -34.85
C GLU A 40 -1.41 8.53 -33.45
N LYS A 41 -1.85 7.27 -33.33
CA LYS A 41 -1.83 6.52 -32.06
C LYS A 41 -0.42 6.23 -31.56
N ALA A 42 0.50 5.88 -32.46
CA ALA A 42 1.89 5.65 -32.14
C ALA A 42 2.58 6.94 -31.67
N GLU A 43 2.37 8.04 -32.40
CA GLU A 43 2.87 9.38 -32.04
C GLU A 43 2.32 9.83 -30.67
N HIS A 44 1.05 9.57 -30.38
CA HIS A 44 0.47 9.87 -29.08
C HIS A 44 1.18 9.09 -27.96
N ILE A 45 1.39 7.78 -28.13
CA ILE A 45 2.16 6.97 -27.17
C ILE A 45 3.58 7.51 -26.99
N GLN A 46 4.26 7.88 -28.09
CA GLN A 46 5.61 8.43 -28.04
C GLN A 46 5.68 9.77 -27.30
N SER A 47 4.72 10.67 -27.53
CA SER A 47 4.63 11.95 -26.81
C SER A 47 4.44 11.78 -25.30
N MET A 48 3.81 10.68 -24.87
CA MET A 48 3.65 10.32 -23.46
C MET A 48 4.86 9.58 -22.86
N GLY A 49 5.97 9.47 -23.59
CA GLY A 49 7.19 8.79 -23.15
C GLY A 49 7.25 7.30 -23.51
N GLY A 50 6.30 6.82 -24.30
CA GLY A 50 6.29 5.45 -24.81
C GLY A 50 6.26 4.38 -23.73
N ILE A 51 6.72 3.18 -24.09
CA ILE A 51 6.83 2.06 -23.16
C ILE A 51 7.75 2.38 -21.96
N GLN A 52 8.76 3.22 -22.14
CA GLN A 52 9.68 3.61 -21.06
C GLN A 52 8.94 4.30 -19.90
N TYR A 53 7.88 5.05 -20.18
CA TYR A 53 7.06 5.68 -19.14
C TYR A 53 6.37 4.64 -18.26
N LEU A 54 5.75 3.62 -18.87
CA LEU A 54 5.14 2.52 -18.12
C LEU A 54 6.19 1.73 -17.32
N GLU A 55 7.36 1.45 -17.92
CA GLU A 55 8.44 0.73 -17.24
C GLU A 55 8.96 1.53 -16.03
N THR A 56 9.05 2.86 -16.14
CA THR A 56 9.43 3.72 -15.01
C THR A 56 8.43 3.60 -13.87
N LEU A 57 7.13 3.76 -14.15
CA LEU A 57 6.08 3.61 -13.13
C LEU A 57 6.10 2.22 -12.49
N MET A 58 6.25 1.17 -13.29
CA MET A 58 6.33 -0.21 -12.80
C MET A 58 7.56 -0.47 -11.92
N ASN A 59 8.68 0.19 -12.19
CA ASN A 59 9.89 0.08 -11.38
C ASN A 59 9.80 0.88 -10.07
N ASP A 60 9.03 1.97 -10.06
CA ASP A 60 8.81 2.80 -8.88
C ASP A 60 7.87 2.13 -7.85
N LEU A 61 6.84 1.41 -8.31
CA LEU A 61 5.84 0.78 -7.43
C LEU A 61 6.44 -0.12 -6.35
N PRO A 62 7.36 -1.08 -6.64
CA PRO A 62 7.99 -1.90 -5.62
C PRO A 62 8.72 -1.10 -4.54
N SER A 63 9.36 0.02 -4.92
CA SER A 63 10.09 0.86 -3.98
C SER A 63 9.15 1.59 -3.02
N LEU A 64 8.01 2.08 -3.52
CA LEU A 64 6.97 2.74 -2.73
C LEU A 64 6.27 1.74 -1.79
N LEU A 65 5.93 0.56 -2.31
CA LEU A 65 5.37 -0.53 -1.53
C LEU A 65 6.31 -0.97 -0.41
N GLN A 66 7.60 -1.16 -0.72
CA GLN A 66 8.61 -1.57 0.26
C GLN A 66 8.72 -0.55 1.40
N ARG A 67 8.82 0.74 1.07
CA ARG A 67 8.84 1.82 2.06
C ARG A 67 7.61 1.78 2.97
N ASN A 68 6.42 1.63 2.39
CA ASN A 68 5.17 1.56 3.14
C ASN A 68 5.13 0.33 4.06
N ARG A 69 5.58 -0.83 3.58
CA ARG A 69 5.70 -2.06 4.38
C ARG A 69 6.66 -1.90 5.55
N GLU A 70 7.83 -1.28 5.33
CA GLU A 70 8.81 -1.05 6.39
C GLU A 70 8.25 -0.18 7.52
N ILE A 71 7.57 0.93 7.18
CA ILE A 71 6.93 1.81 8.16
C ILE A 71 5.87 1.05 8.97
N LEU A 72 5.02 0.27 8.30
CA LEU A 72 3.96 -0.48 8.96
C LEU A 72 4.52 -1.61 9.83
N ASN A 73 5.51 -2.36 9.34
CA ASN A 73 6.13 -3.46 10.09
C ASN A 73 6.84 -2.95 11.34
N GLU A 74 7.54 -1.81 11.25
CA GLU A 74 8.15 -1.18 12.41
C GLU A 74 7.08 -0.72 13.42
N SER A 75 5.98 -0.16 12.94
CA SER A 75 4.83 0.22 13.79
C SER A 75 4.26 -0.98 14.55
N ILE A 76 4.08 -2.12 13.88
CA ILE A 76 3.61 -3.36 14.50
C ILE A 76 4.63 -3.89 15.52
N ARG A 77 5.91 -3.89 15.15
CA ARG A 77 7.00 -4.31 16.04
C ARG A 77 7.02 -3.49 17.34
N LEU A 78 6.87 -2.17 17.26
CA LEU A 78 6.83 -1.29 18.44
C LEU A 78 5.66 -1.65 19.39
N LEU A 79 4.50 -2.03 18.85
CA LEU A 79 3.36 -2.48 19.65
C LEU A 79 3.62 -3.83 20.31
N ASP A 80 4.23 -4.77 19.59
CA ASP A 80 4.54 -6.11 20.11
C ASP A 80 5.63 -6.05 21.20
N ASP A 81 6.64 -5.20 21.02
CA ASP A 81 7.69 -5.00 22.01
C ASP A 81 7.15 -4.32 23.29
N ASP A 82 6.22 -3.37 23.17
CA ASP A 82 5.51 -2.79 24.33
C ASP A 82 4.68 -3.85 25.07
N GLU A 83 3.98 -4.73 24.33
CA GLU A 83 3.18 -5.79 24.93
C GLU A 83 4.06 -6.81 25.69
N LYS A 84 5.18 -7.24 25.09
CA LYS A 84 6.16 -8.12 25.76
C LYS A 84 6.73 -7.47 27.01
N TYR A 85 7.14 -6.19 26.92
CA TYR A 85 7.65 -5.45 28.06
C TYR A 85 6.62 -5.34 29.18
N ASN A 86 5.35 -5.13 28.83
CA ASN A 86 4.24 -5.10 29.78
C ASN A 86 4.01 -6.46 30.45
N HIS A 87 4.04 -7.55 29.69
CA HIS A 87 3.90 -8.91 30.23
C HIS A 87 5.01 -9.24 31.24
N GLN A 88 6.27 -9.03 30.87
CA GLN A 88 7.42 -9.26 31.75
C GLN A 88 7.33 -8.43 33.05
N SER A 89 6.79 -7.22 32.96
CA SER A 89 6.59 -6.35 34.12
C SER A 89 5.51 -6.87 35.07
N LYS A 90 4.43 -7.45 34.53
CA LYS A 90 3.34 -8.02 35.34
C LYS A 90 3.83 -9.24 36.11
N GLU A 91 4.68 -10.07 35.49
CA GLU A 91 5.28 -11.23 36.16
C GLU A 91 6.19 -10.83 37.31
N GLN A 92 7.01 -9.79 37.12
CA GLN A 92 7.96 -9.31 38.14
C GLN A 92 7.29 -8.52 39.27
N PHE A 93 6.21 -7.78 38.98
CA PHE A 93 5.57 -6.86 39.93
C PHE A 93 4.09 -7.24 40.09
N LYS A 94 3.83 -8.28 40.88
CA LYS A 94 2.55 -9.00 41.04
C LYS A 94 1.32 -8.18 41.46
N GLU A 95 1.39 -6.87 41.75
CA GLU A 95 0.28 -6.22 42.47
C GLU A 95 -0.09 -4.79 42.08
N ARG A 96 0.60 -4.08 41.17
CA ARG A 96 0.29 -2.65 40.92
C ARG A 96 0.26 -2.17 39.47
N ARG A 97 0.10 -3.04 38.46
CA ARG A 97 0.12 -2.58 37.06
C ARG A 97 -0.92 -3.20 36.14
N SER A 98 -2.01 -2.45 35.92
CA SER A 98 -2.42 -1.92 34.61
C SER A 98 -3.71 -1.11 34.81
N ARG A 99 -3.69 0.21 34.56
CA ARG A 99 -4.92 1.00 34.48
C ARG A 99 -5.63 0.57 33.19
N ARG A 100 -6.86 0.02 33.29
CA ARG A 100 -7.71 -0.44 32.17
C ARG A 100 -7.76 0.44 30.88
N PRO A 101 -7.57 1.77 30.91
CA PRO A 101 -7.59 2.60 29.70
C PRO A 101 -6.47 2.33 28.67
N SER A 102 -5.32 1.76 29.06
CA SER A 102 -4.16 1.61 28.16
C SER A 102 -4.22 0.39 27.24
N GLU A 103 -4.80 -0.72 27.71
CA GLU A 103 -4.94 -1.95 26.93
C GLU A 103 -5.96 -1.77 25.79
N GLU A 104 -7.01 -1.00 26.04
CA GLU A 104 -8.01 -0.64 25.02
C GLU A 104 -7.42 0.25 23.92
N ARG A 105 -6.55 1.19 24.28
CA ARG A 105 -5.85 2.04 23.31
C ARG A 105 -4.90 1.22 22.42
N ALA A 106 -4.12 0.32 23.03
CA ALA A 106 -3.24 -0.59 22.27
C ALA A 106 -4.03 -1.48 21.30
N LYS A 107 -5.18 -2.03 21.72
CA LYS A 107 -6.06 -2.82 20.82
C LYS A 107 -6.55 -2.01 19.62
N LYS A 108 -6.95 -0.75 19.83
CA LYS A 108 -7.37 0.14 18.74
C LYS A 108 -6.23 0.39 17.74
N MET A 109 -5.02 0.63 18.23
CA MET A 109 -3.84 0.85 17.38
C MET A 109 -3.44 -0.41 16.61
N LYS A 110 -3.53 -1.59 17.23
CA LYS A 110 -3.33 -2.88 16.55
C LYS A 110 -4.39 -3.11 15.46
N SER A 111 -5.67 -2.83 15.75
CA SER A 111 -6.74 -2.92 14.76
C SER A 111 -6.51 -1.96 13.59
N GLU A 112 -6.03 -0.75 13.86
CA GLU A 112 -5.70 0.23 12.83
C GLU A 112 -4.52 -0.25 11.96
N ALA A 113 -3.45 -0.77 12.55
CA ALA A 113 -2.34 -1.36 11.81
C ALA A 113 -2.78 -2.53 10.91
N LEU A 114 -3.64 -3.42 11.42
CA LEU A 114 -4.20 -4.54 10.66
C LEU A 114 -5.03 -4.06 9.45
N LYS A 115 -5.78 -2.96 9.57
CA LYS A 115 -6.52 -2.39 8.44
C LYS A 115 -5.58 -1.97 7.32
N TYR A 116 -4.48 -1.30 7.66
CA TYR A 116 -3.48 -0.90 6.67
C TYR A 116 -2.75 -2.09 6.05
N GLN A 117 -2.54 -3.17 6.81
CA GLN A 117 -2.00 -4.43 6.29
C GLN A 117 -2.92 -5.01 5.21
N THR A 118 -4.23 -5.14 5.49
CA THR A 118 -5.22 -5.64 4.51
C THR A 118 -5.30 -4.75 3.27
N ILE A 119 -5.22 -3.43 3.45
CA ILE A 119 -5.20 -2.47 2.34
C ILE A 119 -3.97 -2.68 1.45
N LEU A 120 -2.78 -2.85 2.05
CA LEU A 120 -1.56 -3.15 1.29
C LEU A 120 -1.64 -4.49 0.57
N ASP A 121 -2.17 -5.54 1.21
CA ASP A 121 -2.31 -6.86 0.58
C ASP A 121 -3.27 -6.84 -0.62
N THR A 122 -4.33 -6.02 -0.54
CA THR A 122 -5.25 -5.81 -1.66
C THR A 122 -4.54 -5.10 -2.82
N ALA A 123 -3.79 -4.03 -2.53
CA ALA A 123 -3.02 -3.30 -3.54
C ALA A 123 -1.97 -4.19 -4.23
N ILE A 124 -1.28 -5.06 -3.48
CA ILE A 124 -0.32 -6.03 -4.04
C ILE A 124 -0.98 -6.98 -5.05
N ASN A 125 -2.24 -7.35 -4.83
CA ASN A 125 -2.95 -8.18 -5.78
C ASN A 125 -3.36 -7.38 -7.02
N ALA A 126 -3.72 -6.10 -6.88
CA ALA A 126 -3.95 -5.20 -8.01
C ALA A 126 -2.70 -5.01 -8.87
N ASP A 127 -1.54 -4.75 -8.24
CA ASP A 127 -0.23 -4.65 -8.90
C ASP A 127 0.09 -5.89 -9.74
N LYS A 128 -0.17 -7.09 -9.21
CA LYS A 128 0.04 -8.35 -9.96
C LYS A 128 -0.84 -8.42 -11.20
N ILE A 129 -2.09 -7.99 -11.11
CA ILE A 129 -3.02 -7.97 -12.26
C ILE A 129 -2.48 -7.01 -13.32
N ILE A 130 -2.04 -5.81 -12.93
CA ILE A 130 -1.45 -4.81 -13.82
C ILE A 130 -0.18 -5.37 -14.49
N GLN A 131 0.71 -6.00 -13.71
CA GLN A 131 1.93 -6.61 -14.24
C GLN A 131 1.64 -7.72 -15.26
N ASN A 132 0.64 -8.57 -14.99
CA ASN A 132 0.22 -9.61 -15.93
C ASN A 132 -0.34 -9.02 -17.23
N LYS A 133 -1.20 -7.99 -17.13
CA LYS A 133 -1.73 -7.26 -18.29
C LYS A 133 -0.61 -6.61 -19.11
N TYR A 134 0.36 -5.97 -18.44
CA TYR A 134 1.52 -5.39 -19.10
C TYR A 134 2.33 -6.44 -19.87
N ASN A 135 2.67 -7.56 -19.23
CA ASN A 135 3.45 -8.62 -19.86
C ASN A 135 2.74 -9.23 -21.08
N ALA A 136 1.41 -9.40 -21.01
CA ALA A 136 0.62 -9.94 -22.12
C ALA A 136 0.63 -9.02 -23.36
N HIS A 137 0.67 -7.70 -23.16
CA HIS A 137 0.59 -6.72 -24.25
C HIS A 137 1.90 -5.98 -24.53
N LYS A 138 2.99 -6.34 -23.84
CA LYS A 138 4.30 -5.68 -23.94
C LYS A 138 4.75 -5.54 -25.39
N ASN A 139 4.69 -6.61 -26.18
CA ASN A 139 5.16 -6.60 -27.57
C ASN A 139 4.41 -5.60 -28.46
N ALA A 140 3.08 -5.49 -28.30
CA ALA A 140 2.27 -4.56 -29.08
C ALA A 140 2.58 -3.10 -28.68
N ILE A 141 2.74 -2.86 -27.37
CA ILE A 141 3.08 -1.54 -26.83
C ILE A 141 4.50 -1.11 -27.26
N THR A 142 5.48 -2.02 -27.24
CA THR A 142 6.84 -1.75 -27.72
C THR A 142 6.83 -1.36 -29.19
N LEU A 143 6.05 -2.08 -30.00
CA LEU A 143 5.93 -1.81 -31.42
C LEU A 143 5.30 -0.42 -31.68
N LEU A 144 4.24 -0.07 -30.94
CA LEU A 144 3.62 1.26 -31.00
C LEU A 144 4.52 2.38 -30.50
N SER A 145 5.43 2.08 -29.59
CA SER A 145 6.42 3.05 -29.09
C SER A 145 7.50 3.37 -30.13
N ASN A 146 7.62 2.55 -31.19
CA ASN A 146 8.62 2.69 -32.25
C ASN A 146 7.94 2.81 -33.62
N SER A 147 7.46 4.00 -33.98
CA SER A 147 6.76 4.28 -35.26
C SER A 147 7.47 3.73 -36.51
N VAL A 148 8.81 3.86 -36.57
CA VAL A 148 9.64 3.33 -37.68
C VAL A 148 9.54 1.82 -37.85
N GLU A 149 9.33 1.09 -36.75
CA GLU A 149 9.23 -0.38 -36.75
C GLU A 149 7.86 -0.85 -37.26
N ILE A 150 6.81 -0.03 -37.07
CA ILE A 150 5.47 -0.28 -37.61
C ILE A 150 5.51 -0.26 -39.14
N ASP A 151 6.09 0.78 -39.72
CA ASP A 151 6.20 0.94 -41.17
C ASP A 151 7.00 -0.21 -41.81
N LYS A 152 8.13 -0.59 -41.20
CA LYS A 152 8.94 -1.72 -41.68
C LYS A 152 8.15 -3.04 -41.69
N ARG A 153 7.42 -3.34 -40.60
CA ARG A 153 6.60 -4.56 -40.53
C ARG A 153 5.47 -4.55 -41.54
N PHE A 154 4.84 -3.39 -41.77
CA PHE A 154 3.76 -3.24 -42.72
C PHE A 154 4.25 -3.43 -44.17
N CYS A 155 5.43 -2.88 -44.52
CA CYS A 155 6.06 -3.10 -45.82
C CYS A 155 6.45 -4.57 -46.06
N GLN A 156 7.05 -5.24 -45.07
CA GLN A 156 7.49 -6.63 -45.17
C GLN A 156 6.33 -7.62 -45.38
N ASP A 157 5.22 -7.46 -44.65
CA ASP A 157 4.06 -8.36 -44.79
C ASP A 157 3.45 -8.25 -46.20
N LYS A 158 3.57 -7.08 -46.86
CA LYS A 158 3.10 -6.86 -48.25
C LYS A 158 4.08 -7.39 -49.30
N GLU A 159 5.39 -7.23 -49.12
CA GLU A 159 6.44 -7.79 -50.01
C GLU A 159 6.36 -9.32 -50.09
N LEU A 160 6.06 -9.96 -48.95
CA LEU A 160 5.87 -11.41 -48.86
C LEU A 160 4.51 -11.89 -49.43
N ARG A 161 3.71 -11.01 -50.06
CA ARG A 161 2.35 -11.28 -50.57
C ARG A 161 1.48 -12.01 -49.54
N GLN A 162 1.60 -11.63 -48.27
CA GLN A 162 0.80 -12.26 -47.24
C GLN A 162 -0.67 -11.85 -47.38
N CYS A 163 -1.56 -12.80 -47.12
CA CYS A 163 -3.01 -12.62 -47.24
C CYS A 163 -3.46 -11.43 -46.38
N GLY A 164 -4.45 -10.66 -46.85
CA GLY A 164 -4.98 -9.48 -46.14
C GLY A 164 -5.41 -9.76 -44.69
N THR A 165 -5.65 -11.03 -44.34
CA THR A 165 -5.92 -11.49 -42.97
C THR A 165 -4.77 -11.20 -41.99
N ARG A 166 -3.51 -11.30 -42.40
CA ARG A 166 -2.36 -11.04 -41.50
C ARG A 166 -2.17 -9.54 -41.26
N THR A 167 -2.31 -8.72 -42.30
CA THR A 167 -2.31 -7.25 -42.17
C THR A 167 -3.46 -6.79 -41.27
N GLU A 168 -4.65 -7.35 -41.44
CA GLU A 168 -5.81 -7.06 -40.59
C GLU A 168 -5.55 -7.46 -39.13
N GLN A 169 -4.97 -8.63 -38.88
CA GLN A 169 -4.57 -9.06 -37.54
C GLN A 169 -3.53 -8.13 -36.90
N LEU A 170 -2.53 -7.68 -37.66
CA LEU A 170 -1.53 -6.71 -37.18
C LEU A 170 -2.20 -5.40 -36.78
N LEU A 171 -3.08 -4.85 -37.61
CA LEU A 171 -3.81 -3.62 -37.31
C LEU A 171 -4.69 -3.76 -36.06
N LYS A 172 -5.41 -4.89 -35.92
CA LYS A 172 -6.19 -5.19 -34.71
C LYS A 172 -5.30 -5.26 -33.46
N ASN A 173 -4.14 -5.90 -33.58
CA ASN A 173 -3.17 -5.99 -32.49
C ASN A 173 -2.62 -4.62 -32.09
N LEU A 174 -2.35 -3.74 -33.04
CA LEU A 174 -1.87 -2.36 -32.79
C LEU A 174 -2.97 -1.50 -32.13
N VAL A 175 -4.21 -1.59 -32.60
CA VAL A 175 -5.32 -0.87 -31.96
C VAL A 175 -5.54 -1.36 -30.52
N SER A 176 -5.50 -2.68 -30.31
CA SER A 176 -5.59 -3.30 -28.98
C SER A 176 -4.43 -2.86 -28.06
N GLY A 177 -3.20 -2.85 -28.59
CA GLY A 177 -2.02 -2.38 -27.87
C GLY A 177 -2.15 -0.93 -27.40
N PHE A 178 -2.73 -0.05 -28.23
CA PHE A 178 -2.97 1.34 -27.84
C PHE A 178 -3.99 1.45 -26.70
N CYS A 179 -5.13 0.76 -26.80
CA CYS A 179 -6.13 0.76 -25.74
C CYS A 179 -5.53 0.26 -24.42
N MET A 180 -4.75 -0.82 -24.49
CA MET A 180 -4.09 -1.38 -23.31
C MET A 180 -3.03 -0.45 -22.73
N TYR A 181 -2.27 0.26 -23.56
CA TYR A 181 -1.32 1.27 -23.07
C TYR A 181 -2.03 2.35 -22.24
N MET A 182 -3.16 2.86 -22.73
CA MET A 182 -3.92 3.90 -22.04
C MET A 182 -4.47 3.40 -20.69
N GLU A 183 -5.04 2.20 -20.68
CA GLU A 183 -5.55 1.56 -19.46
C GLU A 183 -4.42 1.32 -18.45
N LEU A 184 -3.29 0.75 -18.88
CA LEU A 184 -2.14 0.50 -18.01
C LEU A 184 -1.54 1.79 -17.45
N LYS A 185 -1.45 2.84 -18.27
CA LYS A 185 -0.98 4.15 -17.83
C LYS A 185 -1.86 4.69 -16.70
N GLU A 186 -3.18 4.68 -16.87
CA GLU A 186 -4.12 5.18 -15.86
C GLU A 186 -4.01 4.37 -14.57
N ASN A 187 -4.07 3.04 -14.65
CA ASN A 187 -3.93 2.15 -13.49
C ASN A 187 -2.60 2.37 -12.75
N LEU A 188 -1.47 2.43 -13.46
CA LEU A 188 -0.15 2.64 -12.83
C LEU A 188 -0.03 4.03 -12.18
N GLN A 189 -0.66 5.06 -12.76
CA GLN A 189 -0.70 6.40 -12.16
C GLN A 189 -1.56 6.40 -10.88
N GLU A 190 -2.67 5.68 -10.87
CA GLU A 190 -3.52 5.51 -9.69
C GLU A 190 -2.80 4.76 -8.57
N GLU A 191 -2.15 3.62 -8.86
CA GLU A 191 -1.37 2.86 -7.85
C GLU A 191 -0.19 3.68 -7.31
N THR A 192 0.51 4.41 -8.20
CA THR A 192 1.62 5.28 -7.78
C THR A 192 1.12 6.37 -6.84
N LYS A 193 -0.02 6.99 -7.16
CA LYS A 193 -0.65 8.00 -6.31
C LYS A 193 -1.12 7.38 -4.99
N PHE A 194 -1.78 6.23 -5.04
CA PHE A 194 -2.25 5.50 -3.87
C PHE A 194 -1.11 5.25 -2.88
N TYR A 195 0.03 4.72 -3.33
CA TYR A 195 1.16 4.47 -2.44
C TYR A 195 1.77 5.76 -1.87
N LYS A 196 1.85 6.82 -2.67
CA LYS A 196 2.31 8.15 -2.21
C LYS A 196 1.38 8.76 -1.16
N ASP A 197 0.07 8.60 -1.33
CA ASP A 197 -0.95 9.10 -0.39
C ASP A 197 -1.04 8.22 0.87
N LEU A 198 -0.70 6.93 0.75
CA LEU A 198 -0.65 5.99 1.88
C LEU A 198 0.55 6.25 2.80
N THR A 199 1.72 6.58 2.25
CA THR A 199 2.93 6.85 3.06
C THR A 199 2.70 7.81 4.23
N PRO A 200 2.13 9.02 4.08
CA PRO A 200 1.90 9.93 5.20
C PRO A 200 0.82 9.44 6.19
N LEU A 201 -0.08 8.54 5.80
CA LEU A 201 -1.01 7.89 6.73
C LEU A 201 -0.26 6.91 7.64
N LEU A 202 0.61 6.09 7.05
CA LEU A 202 1.44 5.14 7.79
C LEU A 202 2.42 5.84 8.72
N VAL A 203 3.06 6.93 8.29
CA VAL A 203 3.94 7.73 9.15
C VAL A 203 3.18 8.32 10.34
N ARG A 204 1.94 8.80 10.15
CA ARG A 204 1.11 9.28 11.26
C ARG A 204 0.78 8.18 12.25
N LEU A 205 0.42 6.99 11.77
CA LEU A 205 0.21 5.82 12.61
C LEU A 205 1.48 5.46 13.41
N GLN A 206 2.63 5.41 12.73
CA GLN A 206 3.92 5.11 13.35
C GLN A 206 4.25 6.09 14.48
N ASN A 207 4.10 7.40 14.23
CA ASN A 207 4.35 8.43 15.24
C ASN A 207 3.42 8.27 16.45
N ASN A 208 2.11 8.05 16.19
CA ASN A 208 1.14 7.83 17.27
C ASN A 208 1.51 6.61 18.13
N ILE A 209 1.95 5.50 17.50
CA ILE A 209 2.40 4.29 18.18
C ILE A 209 3.68 4.55 18.97
N SER A 210 4.66 5.20 18.35
CA SER A 210 5.92 5.55 18.98
C SER A 210 5.71 6.40 20.24
N ASP A 211 4.89 7.45 20.14
CA ASP A 211 4.54 8.33 21.27
C ASP A 211 3.84 7.57 22.39
N PHE A 212 2.91 6.67 22.04
CA PHE A 212 2.23 5.80 23.00
C PHE A 212 3.22 4.89 23.73
N CYS A 213 4.07 4.17 23.01
CA CYS A 213 5.06 3.26 23.59
C CYS A 213 6.09 4.03 24.43
N PHE A 214 6.52 5.22 23.99
CA PHE A 214 7.45 6.08 24.73
C PHE A 214 6.85 6.57 26.05
N ALA A 215 5.62 7.09 26.03
CA ALA A 215 4.93 7.54 27.23
C ALA A 215 4.80 6.41 28.25
N ARG A 216 4.43 5.20 27.78
CA ARG A 216 4.32 4.01 28.63
C ARG A 216 5.66 3.58 29.22
N LYS A 217 6.71 3.54 28.41
CA LYS A 217 8.04 3.17 28.86
C LYS A 217 8.51 4.14 29.95
N LYS A 218 8.33 5.45 29.73
CA LYS A 218 8.67 6.50 30.71
C LYS A 218 7.89 6.35 32.01
N GLU A 219 6.55 6.25 31.96
CA GLU A 219 5.72 6.00 33.16
C GLU A 219 6.19 4.74 33.91
N LYS A 220 6.62 3.72 33.17
CA LYS A 220 7.13 2.49 33.76
C LYS A 220 8.47 2.72 34.46
N ASP A 221 9.41 3.37 33.81
CA ASP A 221 10.76 3.58 34.32
C ASP A 221 10.75 4.51 35.55
N ASP A 222 9.91 5.55 35.55
CA ASP A 222 9.69 6.44 36.71
C ASP A 222 9.17 5.65 37.93
N LEU A 223 8.15 4.82 37.72
CA LEU A 223 7.60 3.95 38.77
C LEU A 223 8.62 2.90 39.27
N MET A 224 9.49 2.39 38.40
CA MET A 224 10.56 1.46 38.80
C MET A 224 11.61 2.15 39.67
N ALA A 225 11.95 3.40 39.35
CA ALA A 225 12.88 4.22 40.14
C ALA A 225 12.32 4.56 41.54
N ASP A 226 11.00 4.70 41.67
CA ASP A 226 10.34 4.99 42.95
C ASP A 226 10.12 3.76 43.85
N LEU A 227 10.18 2.55 43.30
CA LEU A 227 9.90 1.34 44.06
C LEU A 227 10.87 1.12 45.25
N PRO A 228 12.21 1.27 45.11
CA PRO A 228 13.13 1.19 46.25
C PRO A 228 12.78 2.20 47.36
N ARG A 229 12.39 3.43 46.99
CA ARG A 229 12.03 4.50 47.94
C ARG A 229 10.77 4.16 48.75
N CYS A 230 9.79 3.51 48.14
CA CYS A 230 8.59 3.03 48.83
C CYS A 230 8.88 1.87 49.79
N ILE A 231 9.71 0.90 49.37
CA ILE A 231 10.10 -0.24 50.22
C ILE A 231 10.88 0.26 51.46
N THR A 232 11.83 1.18 51.29
CA THR A 232 12.61 1.74 52.42
C THR A 232 11.72 2.53 53.39
N ARG A 233 10.64 3.16 52.93
CA ARG A 233 9.68 3.87 53.81
C ARG A 233 8.79 2.91 54.62
N GLN A 234 8.42 1.75 54.08
CA GLN A 234 7.60 0.77 54.80
C GLN A 234 8.34 0.06 55.94
N HIS A 235 9.68 -0.02 55.88
CA HIS A 235 10.49 -0.69 56.91
C HIS A 235 10.89 0.21 58.10
N LYS A 236 10.46 1.48 58.16
CA LYS A 236 10.59 2.31 59.37
C LYS A 236 9.37 2.14 60.27
N GLY A 237 9.32 1.02 61.00
CA GLY A 237 8.47 0.90 62.19
C GLY A 237 8.92 1.85 63.31
N PRO A 238 8.07 2.15 64.31
CA PRO A 238 8.47 2.99 65.44
C PRO A 238 9.72 2.40 66.13
N PRO A 239 10.63 3.25 66.65
CA PRO A 239 11.82 2.75 67.34
C PRO A 239 11.39 1.82 68.50
N PRO A 240 12.10 0.71 68.73
CA PRO A 240 11.77 -0.21 69.82
C PRO A 240 11.77 0.55 71.16
N PRO A 241 10.82 0.26 72.07
CA PRO A 241 10.79 0.94 73.37
C PRO A 241 12.13 0.75 74.08
N CYS A 242 12.71 1.83 74.59
CA CYS A 242 13.91 1.75 75.43
C CYS A 242 13.64 0.81 76.62
N LEU A 243 14.50 -0.19 76.79
CA LEU A 243 14.51 -1.07 77.96
C LEU A 243 14.68 -0.23 79.23
N SER A 244 13.63 -0.18 80.07
CA SER A 244 13.74 0.36 81.42
C SER A 244 14.54 -0.62 82.27
N TYR A 245 15.72 -0.18 82.72
CA TYR A 245 16.50 -0.97 83.66
C TYR A 245 15.73 -1.11 84.99
N GLN A 246 15.57 -2.38 85.35
CA GLN A 246 14.94 -2.93 86.54
C GLN A 246 15.57 -2.31 87.81
N LYS A 247 14.75 -1.71 88.68
CA LYS A 247 15.18 -1.29 90.03
C LYS A 247 15.67 -2.52 90.81
N PRO A 248 16.80 -2.45 91.54
CA PRO A 248 17.28 -3.57 92.33
C PRO A 248 16.34 -3.86 93.52
N PRO A 249 16.26 -5.11 93.99
CA PRO A 249 15.43 -5.46 95.14
C PRO A 249 16.04 -4.84 96.41
N GLY A 250 15.24 -4.02 97.11
CA GLY A 250 15.59 -3.48 98.41
C GLY A 250 15.60 -4.58 99.46
N ASP A 251 16.75 -4.74 100.11
CA ASP A 251 16.99 -5.65 101.22
C ASP A 251 16.07 -5.37 102.41
N LYS A 252 15.64 -6.46 103.05
CA LYS A 252 14.81 -6.48 104.26
C LYS A 252 15.59 -5.90 105.44
N PHE A 253 14.97 -5.10 106.31
CA PHE A 253 15.19 -5.22 107.76
C PHE A 253 13.97 -4.77 108.58
N LYS A 254 13.81 -5.49 109.69
CA LYS A 254 12.72 -5.57 110.67
C LYS A 254 12.38 -4.25 111.35
N SER A 255 11.14 -4.13 111.83
CA SER A 255 10.88 -4.12 113.27
C SER A 255 9.47 -4.62 113.60
#